data_AF-A0A7J8A2V5-F1
#
_entry.id   AF-A0A7J8A2V5-F1
#
_cell.length_a   1.000
_cell.length_b   1.000
_cell.length_c   1.000
_cell.angle_alpha   90.00
_cell.angle_beta   90.00
_cell.angle_gamma   90.00
#
_symmetry.space_group_name_H-M   'P 1'
#
loop_
_entity.id
_entity.type
_entity.pdbx_description
1 polymer ?
#
loop_
_entity_poly.entity_id
_entity_poly.type
_entity_poly.pdbx_seq_one_letter_code
_entity_poly.pdbx_strand_id
1 'polypeptide(L)'
;MRSFSCWRATRKLMEQIQNPEYSTTMDIAPVILAAHRNNYEILTMLLKQDVSLPKPHAVGCECTLCSAKNKKDSLRHSRFRLDIYRCLASPALIMLTEEDPILRAFELSADLKELSLVEVEFRNDYEELARQCKMFAKDLLAQARNSRELEVILNHTSSDEPLDKRGLLEERMNLSRLKLAIKYNQKEDKKNTMGPALERIDYLLILWIIGMIWSDIKRLWYEGLEDFLEESRNQLSFVMNSLYLATFALKVVAHNKFHDFADRKDWDAFHPTLVAEGLFAFANVLSYLRLFFMYTTSSILGPLQISMGQMLQDFGKFLGMFLLVLFSFTIGLTQLYDKGYTPKEQKDCVGIFCEQQSNDTFHSFIGTCFALFWYIFSLAHVAIFVTRFSYGEELQSFVGAVIVGTYNVVVVIVLTKLLVAMLHNSFQLIANHEDKEWKFARAKLWLSYFDDKCTLPPPFNIIPSPKTICYMISSLSKWICSHTSKGRVKRQNSLKEWRTLKQKRNENYQKVMCCLVHRYLTSMRQKMQSTDQATVENLNELRQDLSKFRNEIRDLLGFRTSKYAMFYPRN
;
A
#
# COMPACT_ATOMS: atom_id res chain seq x y z
N MET A 1 53.74 2.32 -40.79
CA MET A 1 52.86 2.73 -41.91
C MET A 1 52.49 1.50 -42.74
N ARG A 2 51.26 0.97 -42.54
CA ARG A 2 50.48 -0.03 -43.32
C ARG A 2 49.65 -0.89 -42.33
N SER A 3 48.57 -0.30 -41.81
CA SER A 3 47.51 -1.04 -41.09
C SER A 3 46.18 -0.27 -40.99
N PHE A 4 46.15 1.02 -41.36
CA PHE A 4 44.94 1.86 -41.30
C PHE A 4 44.08 1.85 -42.58
N SER A 5 44.27 0.87 -43.46
CA SER A 5 43.53 0.77 -44.73
C SER A 5 42.34 -0.21 -44.70
N CYS A 6 41.79 -0.51 -43.51
CA CYS A 6 40.56 -1.32 -43.38
C CYS A 6 39.28 -0.45 -43.19
N TRP A 7 39.44 0.87 -43.06
CA TRP A 7 38.38 1.81 -42.67
C TRP A 7 37.43 2.25 -43.80
N ARG A 8 37.51 1.63 -44.98
CA ARG A 8 36.72 2.08 -46.15
C ARG A 8 36.13 0.93 -46.95
N ALA A 9 35.37 0.05 -46.28
CA ALA A 9 34.60 -1.00 -46.95
C ALA A 9 33.35 -1.45 -46.17
N THR A 10 32.54 -0.53 -45.62
CA THR A 10 31.23 -0.90 -45.03
C THR A 10 30.12 0.11 -45.33
N ARG A 11 30.10 0.62 -46.57
CA ARG A 11 28.90 1.23 -47.16
C ARG A 11 28.74 0.75 -48.60
N LYS A 12 28.14 -0.43 -48.79
CA LYS A 12 27.27 -0.74 -49.93
C LYS A 12 26.55 -2.09 -49.77
N LEU A 13 25.25 -2.02 -50.08
CA LEU A 13 24.32 -3.09 -50.51
C LEU A 13 23.79 -4.11 -49.47
N MET A 14 22.59 -3.77 -48.97
CA MET A 14 21.57 -4.69 -48.49
C MET A 14 21.05 -5.58 -49.64
N GLU A 15 21.67 -6.73 -49.90
CA GLU A 15 21.03 -7.83 -50.64
C GLU A 15 21.94 -9.08 -50.61
N GLN A 16 21.91 -9.84 -49.52
CA GLN A 16 22.22 -11.29 -49.51
C GLN A 16 21.95 -11.92 -48.13
N ILE A 17 20.74 -11.74 -47.61
CA ILE A 17 20.14 -12.73 -46.69
C ILE A 17 18.69 -12.93 -47.13
N GLN A 18 18.54 -13.44 -48.35
CA GLN A 18 17.30 -14.04 -48.83
C GLN A 18 17.62 -15.49 -49.17
N ASN A 19 17.50 -16.35 -48.16
CA ASN A 19 16.95 -17.67 -48.41
C ASN A 19 16.05 -18.05 -47.23
N PRO A 20 14.72 -18.22 -47.45
CA PRO A 20 13.78 -18.63 -46.41
C PRO A 20 13.85 -20.12 -46.05
N GLU A 21 14.77 -20.87 -46.65
CA GLU A 21 14.96 -22.31 -46.44
C GLU A 21 16.27 -22.64 -45.72
N TYR A 22 16.44 -22.18 -44.49
CA TYR A 22 17.40 -22.83 -43.58
C TYR A 22 16.75 -22.99 -42.21
N SER A 23 16.26 -24.22 -42.02
CA SER A 23 15.67 -24.73 -40.80
C SER A 23 16.64 -25.75 -40.21
N THR A 24 17.40 -25.37 -39.19
CA THR A 24 17.76 -26.21 -38.02
C THR A 24 18.67 -25.38 -37.11
N THR A 25 18.88 -25.86 -35.88
CA THR A 25 19.53 -25.17 -34.76
C THR A 25 21.03 -24.89 -34.92
N MET A 26 21.55 -24.77 -36.15
CA MET A 26 22.99 -24.73 -36.45
C MET A 26 23.44 -23.51 -37.28
N ASP A 27 22.60 -22.51 -37.48
CA ASP A 27 22.88 -21.34 -38.34
C ASP A 27 23.21 -20.07 -37.54
N ILE A 28 24.10 -20.18 -36.55
CA ILE A 28 24.79 -19.00 -36.02
C ILE A 28 25.85 -18.64 -37.06
N ALA A 29 25.72 -17.48 -37.71
CA ALA A 29 26.72 -17.01 -38.67
C ALA A 29 28.13 -17.15 -38.05
N PRO A 30 29.15 -17.65 -38.79
CA PRO A 30 30.48 -17.93 -38.23
C PRO A 30 31.08 -16.77 -37.44
N VAL A 31 30.74 -15.53 -37.83
CA VAL A 31 31.10 -14.29 -37.14
C VAL A 31 30.49 -14.16 -35.74
N ILE A 32 29.24 -14.58 -35.53
CA ILE A 32 28.55 -14.50 -34.23
C ILE A 32 29.20 -15.48 -33.25
N LEU A 33 29.50 -16.71 -33.69
CA LEU A 33 30.15 -17.70 -32.84
C LEU A 33 31.59 -17.30 -32.48
N ALA A 34 32.34 -16.76 -33.45
CA ALA A 34 33.67 -16.22 -33.21
C ALA A 34 33.64 -15.04 -32.21
N ALA A 35 32.62 -14.17 -32.31
CA ALA A 35 32.42 -13.06 -31.38
C ALA A 35 32.06 -13.54 -29.97
N HIS A 36 31.22 -14.57 -29.83
CA HIS A 36 30.90 -15.17 -28.53
C HIS A 36 32.14 -15.77 -27.84
N ARG A 37 33.10 -16.27 -28.62
CA ARG A 37 34.39 -16.75 -28.10
C ARG A 37 35.41 -15.64 -27.87
N ASN A 38 35.08 -14.38 -28.20
CA ASN A 38 35.92 -13.19 -28.05
C ASN A 38 37.34 -13.38 -28.64
N ASN A 39 37.46 -14.11 -29.75
CA ASN A 39 38.75 -14.41 -30.37
C ASN A 39 39.07 -13.40 -31.49
N TYR A 40 40.00 -12.50 -31.20
CA TYR A 40 40.40 -11.40 -32.08
C TYR A 40 40.95 -11.87 -33.45
N GLU A 41 41.76 -12.94 -33.47
CA GLU A 41 42.41 -13.41 -34.70
C GLU A 41 41.40 -13.96 -35.70
N ILE A 42 40.48 -14.80 -35.21
CA ILE A 42 39.40 -15.40 -36.02
C ILE A 42 38.48 -14.30 -36.55
N LEU A 43 38.08 -13.35 -35.71
CA LEU A 43 37.24 -12.22 -36.12
C LEU A 43 37.93 -11.36 -37.19
N THR A 44 39.24 -11.14 -37.07
CA THR A 44 40.00 -10.38 -38.06
C THR A 44 40.06 -11.09 -39.41
N MET A 45 40.18 -12.43 -39.42
CA MET A 45 40.13 -13.21 -40.66
C MET A 45 38.75 -13.17 -41.32
N LEU A 46 37.68 -13.28 -40.52
CA LEU A 46 36.31 -13.26 -41.02
C LEU A 46 35.88 -11.89 -41.53
N LEU A 47 36.26 -10.80 -40.85
CA LEU A 47 35.91 -9.43 -41.28
C LEU A 47 36.64 -9.00 -42.56
N LYS A 48 37.79 -9.61 -42.89
CA LYS A 48 38.49 -9.41 -44.17
C LYS A 48 37.75 -10.01 -45.37
N GLN A 49 36.76 -10.87 -45.14
CA GLN A 49 35.96 -11.52 -46.19
C GLN A 49 34.64 -10.78 -46.47
N ASP A 50 34.51 -9.50 -46.09
CA ASP A 50 33.32 -8.66 -46.27
C ASP A 50 32.02 -9.29 -45.73
N VAL A 51 32.10 -9.98 -44.58
CA VAL A 51 30.94 -10.57 -43.90
C VAL A 51 30.08 -9.45 -43.30
N SER A 52 28.79 -9.41 -43.66
CA SER A 52 27.83 -8.44 -43.11
C SER A 52 27.36 -8.82 -41.70
N LEU A 53 27.34 -7.85 -40.78
CA LEU A 53 26.82 -8.03 -39.43
C LEU A 53 25.30 -7.78 -39.40
N PRO A 54 24.49 -8.72 -38.85
CA PRO A 54 23.06 -8.51 -38.72
C PRO A 54 22.78 -7.44 -37.65
N LYS A 55 22.01 -6.41 -38.02
CA LYS A 55 21.53 -5.42 -37.05
C LYS A 55 20.25 -5.93 -36.37
N PRO A 56 20.18 -5.94 -35.03
CA PRO A 56 18.98 -6.39 -34.34
C PRO A 56 17.84 -5.42 -34.58
N HIS A 57 16.65 -5.94 -34.89
CA HIS A 57 15.43 -5.15 -34.91
C HIS A 57 14.93 -4.90 -33.49
N ALA A 58 14.26 -3.76 -33.27
CA ALA A 58 13.65 -3.42 -31.99
C ALA A 58 12.63 -4.48 -31.54
N VAL A 59 12.47 -4.61 -30.21
CA VAL A 59 11.43 -5.47 -29.62
C VAL A 59 10.06 -4.96 -30.05
N GLY A 60 9.26 -5.78 -30.73
CA GLY A 60 7.94 -5.39 -31.26
C GLY A 60 7.94 -4.86 -32.70
N CYS A 61 9.02 -5.03 -33.47
CA CYS A 61 9.04 -4.66 -34.89
C CYS A 61 7.97 -5.42 -35.71
N GLU A 62 7.16 -4.69 -36.47
CA GLU A 62 6.05 -5.23 -37.29
C GLU A 62 6.46 -5.63 -38.72
N CYS A 63 7.75 -5.71 -39.04
CA CYS A 63 8.16 -6.11 -40.38
C CYS A 63 7.73 -7.55 -40.70
N THR A 64 7.49 -7.84 -41.98
CA THR A 64 6.97 -9.15 -42.44
C THR A 64 7.83 -10.32 -41.95
N LEU A 65 9.15 -10.15 -41.91
CA LEU A 65 10.11 -11.16 -41.45
C LEU A 65 10.07 -11.38 -39.92
N CYS A 66 9.98 -10.31 -39.13
CA CYS A 66 9.87 -10.41 -37.66
C CYS A 66 8.51 -10.96 -37.25
N SER A 67 7.43 -10.52 -37.89
CA SER A 67 6.08 -11.03 -37.65
C SER A 67 5.97 -12.52 -37.99
N ALA A 68 6.56 -12.94 -39.12
CA ALA A 68 6.61 -14.36 -39.50
C ALA A 68 7.45 -15.22 -38.53
N LYS A 69 8.64 -14.74 -38.12
CA LYS A 69 9.49 -15.44 -37.14
C LYS A 69 8.83 -15.54 -35.76
N ASN A 70 8.22 -14.45 -35.30
CA ASN A 70 7.55 -14.40 -33.99
C ASN A 70 6.28 -15.28 -33.95
N LYS A 71 5.52 -15.36 -35.05
CA LYS A 71 4.37 -16.29 -35.16
C LYS A 71 4.79 -17.76 -35.23
N LYS A 72 5.97 -18.04 -35.79
CA LYS A 72 6.49 -19.42 -35.91
C LYS A 72 7.08 -19.92 -34.60
N ASP A 73 7.94 -19.14 -33.95
CA ASP A 73 8.55 -19.46 -32.64
C ASP A 73 9.09 -18.16 -31.98
N SER A 74 8.35 -17.66 -31.00
CA SER A 74 8.70 -16.43 -30.27
C SER A 74 9.97 -16.58 -29.42
N LEU A 75 10.15 -17.74 -28.77
CA LEU A 75 11.31 -18.00 -27.91
C LEU A 75 12.61 -18.09 -28.70
N ARG A 76 12.58 -18.78 -29.85
CA ARG A 76 13.73 -18.77 -30.77
C ARG A 76 14.04 -17.38 -31.31
N HIS A 77 13.00 -16.57 -31.57
CA HIS A 77 13.21 -15.22 -32.04
C HIS A 77 13.90 -14.33 -30.98
N SER A 78 13.46 -14.40 -29.73
CA SER A 78 14.11 -13.72 -28.59
C SER A 78 15.54 -14.23 -28.33
N ARG A 79 15.76 -15.54 -28.35
CA ARG A 79 17.10 -16.14 -28.17
C ARG A 79 18.07 -15.71 -29.27
N PHE A 80 17.61 -15.69 -30.53
CA PHE A 80 18.43 -15.23 -31.64
C PHE A 80 18.81 -13.75 -31.52
N ARG A 81 17.89 -12.91 -31.03
CA ARG A 81 18.18 -11.51 -30.73
C ARG A 81 19.23 -11.37 -29.62
N LEU A 82 19.11 -12.14 -28.54
CA LEU A 82 20.11 -12.19 -27.48
C LEU A 82 21.48 -12.61 -28.01
N ASP A 83 21.54 -13.61 -28.89
CA ASP A 83 22.80 -14.07 -29.50
C ASP A 83 23.44 -13.00 -30.40
N ILE A 84 22.63 -12.19 -31.11
CA ILE A 84 23.12 -11.01 -31.84
C ILE A 84 23.69 -9.98 -30.87
N TYR A 85 22.97 -9.65 -29.79
CA TYR A 85 23.45 -8.69 -28.80
C TYR A 85 24.71 -9.16 -28.08
N ARG A 86 24.83 -10.46 -27.78
CA ARG A 86 26.04 -11.09 -27.24
C ARG A 86 27.23 -11.00 -28.21
N CYS A 87 26.98 -11.10 -29.51
CA CYS A 87 27.99 -10.87 -30.53
C CYS A 87 28.43 -9.39 -30.55
N LEU A 88 27.48 -8.45 -30.60
CA LEU A 88 27.76 -7.00 -30.62
C LEU A 88 28.45 -6.51 -29.34
N ALA A 89 28.19 -7.15 -28.20
CA ALA A 89 28.78 -6.84 -26.91
C ALA A 89 30.21 -7.38 -26.73
N SER A 90 30.70 -8.19 -27.69
CA SER A 90 32.03 -8.79 -27.63
C SER A 90 33.14 -7.73 -27.75
N PRO A 91 34.07 -7.62 -26.78
CA PRO A 91 35.16 -6.65 -26.80
C PRO A 91 35.99 -6.67 -28.08
N ALA A 92 36.37 -7.86 -28.54
CA ALA A 92 37.19 -8.02 -29.74
C ALA A 92 36.45 -7.54 -31.00
N LEU A 93 35.12 -7.71 -31.06
CA LEU A 93 34.33 -7.22 -32.18
C LEU A 93 34.23 -5.69 -32.16
N ILE A 94 33.89 -5.10 -31.01
CA ILE A 94 33.76 -3.65 -30.84
C ILE A 94 35.07 -2.95 -31.26
N MET A 95 36.23 -3.50 -30.89
CA MET A 95 37.54 -2.96 -31.28
C MET A 95 37.83 -3.02 -32.79
N LEU A 96 37.28 -4.01 -33.49
CA LEU A 96 37.53 -4.22 -34.92
C LEU A 96 36.58 -3.43 -35.82
N THR A 97 35.35 -3.15 -35.35
CA THR A 97 34.28 -2.60 -36.19
C THR A 97 33.95 -1.13 -35.95
N GLU A 98 34.19 -0.60 -34.74
CA GLU A 98 33.67 0.71 -34.32
C GLU A 98 34.79 1.76 -34.25
N GLU A 99 34.51 2.98 -34.73
CA GLU A 99 35.49 4.11 -34.74
C GLU A 99 35.80 4.57 -33.32
N ASP A 100 34.79 4.55 -32.46
CA ASP A 100 34.87 4.93 -31.07
C ASP A 100 34.36 3.81 -30.16
N PRO A 101 35.24 2.88 -29.74
CA PRO A 101 34.84 1.71 -28.96
C PRO A 101 34.29 2.08 -27.57
N ILE A 102 34.70 3.22 -27.00
CA ILE A 102 34.28 3.66 -25.66
C ILE A 102 32.84 4.15 -25.71
N LEU A 103 32.53 5.02 -26.67
CA LEU A 103 31.16 5.53 -26.85
C LEU A 103 30.21 4.39 -27.16
N ARG A 104 30.60 3.51 -28.08
CA ARG A 104 29.77 2.36 -28.46
C ARG A 104 29.51 1.42 -27.29
N ALA A 105 30.52 1.14 -26.47
CA ALA A 105 30.36 0.30 -25.30
C ALA A 105 29.38 0.91 -24.28
N PHE A 106 29.39 2.24 -24.09
CA PHE A 106 28.43 2.90 -23.20
C PHE A 106 27.01 2.89 -23.75
N GLU A 107 26.81 3.21 -25.03
CA GLU A 107 25.50 3.14 -25.69
C GLU A 107 24.92 1.73 -25.62
N LEU A 108 25.72 0.73 -26.02
CA LEU A 108 25.30 -0.66 -26.00
C LEU A 108 24.99 -1.15 -24.58
N SER A 109 25.76 -0.74 -23.56
CA SER A 109 25.45 -1.08 -22.17
C SER A 109 24.13 -0.48 -21.69
N ALA A 110 23.74 0.69 -22.21
CA ALA A 110 22.48 1.33 -21.89
C ALA A 110 21.31 0.62 -22.57
N ASP A 111 21.47 0.31 -23.86
CA ASP A 111 20.48 -0.43 -24.66
C ASP A 111 20.21 -1.81 -24.06
N LEU A 112 21.26 -2.55 -23.68
CA LEU A 112 21.14 -3.86 -23.03
C LEU A 112 20.43 -3.78 -21.67
N LYS A 113 20.67 -2.71 -20.90
CA LYS A 113 20.01 -2.48 -19.61
C LYS A 113 18.55 -2.08 -19.75
N GLU A 114 18.17 -1.45 -20.86
CA GLU A 114 16.76 -1.20 -21.19
C GLU A 114 16.08 -2.48 -21.67
N LEU A 115 16.75 -3.25 -22.53
CA LEU A 115 16.26 -4.55 -23.02
C LEU A 115 16.04 -5.55 -21.88
N SER A 116 16.85 -5.52 -20.81
CA SER A 116 16.67 -6.39 -19.65
C SER A 116 15.38 -6.13 -18.87
N LEU A 117 14.79 -4.93 -19.03
CA LEU A 117 13.48 -4.58 -18.46
C LEU A 117 12.32 -4.99 -19.38
N VAL A 118 12.57 -5.07 -20.69
CA VAL A 118 11.57 -5.43 -21.71
C VAL A 118 11.44 -6.95 -21.85
N GLU A 119 12.55 -7.68 -21.91
CA GLU A 119 12.59 -9.14 -21.99
C GLU A 119 12.99 -9.75 -20.64
N VAL A 120 12.00 -9.92 -19.76
CA VAL A 120 12.20 -10.36 -18.37
C VAL A 120 12.80 -11.77 -18.30
N GLU A 121 12.51 -12.62 -19.29
CA GLU A 121 12.95 -14.01 -19.36
C GLU A 121 14.48 -14.15 -19.47
N PHE A 122 15.16 -13.20 -20.15
CA PHE A 122 16.61 -13.20 -20.37
C PHE A 122 17.31 -12.04 -19.64
N ARG A 123 16.66 -11.47 -18.61
CA ARG A 123 17.15 -10.29 -17.89
C ARG A 123 18.59 -10.44 -17.41
N ASN A 124 18.93 -11.57 -16.80
CA ASN A 124 20.27 -11.81 -16.24
C ASN A 124 21.35 -11.85 -17.33
N ASP A 125 21.04 -12.43 -18.50
CA ASP A 125 21.97 -12.46 -19.64
C ASP A 125 22.23 -11.04 -20.18
N TYR A 126 21.18 -10.22 -20.32
CA TYR A 126 21.32 -8.83 -20.76
C TYR A 126 22.08 -7.96 -19.76
N GLU A 127 21.81 -8.11 -18.45
CA GLU A 127 22.53 -7.37 -17.39
C GLU A 127 24.02 -7.75 -17.37
N GLU A 128 24.35 -9.03 -17.57
CA GLU A 128 25.73 -9.50 -17.63
C GLU A 128 26.48 -8.97 -18.86
N LEU A 129 25.83 -8.96 -20.04
CA LEU A 129 26.39 -8.33 -21.24
C LEU A 129 26.59 -6.82 -21.08
N ALA A 130 25.64 -6.13 -20.43
CA ALA A 130 25.78 -4.71 -20.13
C ALA A 130 26.97 -4.44 -19.20
N ARG A 131 27.17 -5.29 -18.19
CA ARG A 131 28.33 -5.24 -17.29
C ARG A 131 29.64 -5.49 -18.04
N GLN A 132 29.66 -6.44 -18.97
CA GLN A 132 30.82 -6.73 -19.81
C GLN A 132 31.23 -5.52 -20.66
N CYS A 133 30.27 -4.83 -21.31
CA CYS A 133 30.57 -3.62 -22.08
C CYS A 133 31.12 -2.48 -21.21
N LYS A 134 30.58 -2.30 -20.00
CA LYS A 134 31.10 -1.30 -19.04
C LYS A 134 32.53 -1.61 -18.59
N MET A 135 32.80 -2.87 -18.27
CA MET A 135 34.15 -3.32 -17.87
C MET A 135 35.13 -3.14 -19.02
N PHE A 136 34.75 -3.50 -20.25
CA PHE A 136 35.56 -3.24 -21.44
C PHE A 136 35.90 -1.75 -21.61
N ALA A 137 34.91 -0.84 -21.49
CA ALA A 137 35.16 0.60 -21.58
C ALA A 137 36.13 1.10 -20.49
N LYS A 138 35.97 0.60 -19.26
CA LYS A 138 36.86 0.89 -18.13
C LYS A 138 38.29 0.38 -18.39
N ASP A 139 38.42 -0.87 -18.83
CA ASP A 139 39.72 -1.52 -19.05
C ASP A 139 40.47 -0.87 -20.22
N LEU A 140 39.75 -0.39 -21.24
CA LEU A 140 40.32 0.36 -22.36
C LEU A 140 40.79 1.76 -21.92
N LEU A 141 40.01 2.47 -21.10
CA LEU A 141 40.43 3.75 -20.52
C LEU A 141 41.65 3.60 -19.59
N ALA A 142 41.77 2.47 -18.89
CA ALA A 142 42.90 2.18 -18.01
C ALA A 142 44.23 1.98 -18.77
N GLN A 143 44.22 1.78 -20.10
CA GLN A 143 45.44 1.69 -20.91
C GLN A 143 46.06 3.07 -21.24
N ALA A 144 45.37 4.18 -20.95
CA ALA A 144 45.91 5.52 -21.16
C ALA A 144 47.14 5.75 -20.25
N ARG A 145 48.28 6.08 -20.84
CA ARG A 145 49.56 6.15 -20.09
C ARG A 145 49.78 7.51 -19.43
N ASN A 146 49.22 8.56 -20.03
CA ASN A 146 49.43 9.94 -19.61
C ASN A 146 48.10 10.69 -19.47
N SER A 147 48.06 11.68 -18.56
CA SER A 147 46.90 12.55 -18.35
C SER A 147 46.44 13.28 -19.62
N ARG A 148 47.38 13.60 -20.54
CA ARG A 148 47.08 14.20 -21.84
C ARG A 148 46.28 13.28 -22.78
N GLU A 149 46.61 11.97 -22.80
CA GLU A 149 45.86 11.00 -23.61
C GLU A 149 44.43 10.85 -23.08
N LEU A 150 44.31 10.78 -21.75
CA LEU A 150 43.03 10.69 -21.08
C LEU A 150 42.17 11.95 -21.32
N GLU A 151 42.77 13.14 -21.26
CA GLU A 151 42.09 14.42 -21.52
C GLU A 151 41.52 14.50 -22.94
N VAL A 152 42.30 14.12 -23.95
CA VAL A 152 41.86 14.12 -25.35
C VAL A 152 40.68 13.16 -25.55
N ILE A 153 40.74 11.97 -24.95
CA ILE A 153 39.66 10.99 -25.01
C ILE A 153 38.41 11.54 -24.32
N LEU A 154 38.53 12.06 -23.09
CA LEU A 154 37.39 12.50 -22.29
C LEU A 154 36.67 13.75 -22.81
N ASN A 155 37.36 14.58 -23.61
CA ASN A 155 36.82 15.82 -24.17
C ASN A 155 36.32 15.68 -25.61
N HIS A 156 36.48 14.52 -26.26
CA HIS A 156 36.03 14.32 -27.65
C HIS A 156 34.50 14.19 -27.75
N THR A 157 33.87 15.12 -28.46
CA THR A 157 32.44 15.11 -28.80
C THR A 157 32.24 14.63 -30.25
N SER A 158 31.36 13.65 -30.48
CA SER A 158 31.00 13.13 -31.80
C SER A 158 29.97 13.97 -32.56
N SER A 159 29.53 15.11 -32.01
CA SER A 159 28.49 15.96 -32.61
C SER A 159 29.07 17.07 -33.49
N ASP A 160 28.69 17.08 -34.77
CA ASP A 160 28.81 18.21 -35.71
C ASP A 160 27.94 19.42 -35.26
N GLU A 161 28.15 19.94 -34.05
CA GLU A 161 27.64 21.27 -33.68
C GLU A 161 28.71 22.33 -34.00
N PRO A 162 28.31 23.50 -34.57
CA PRO A 162 29.26 24.51 -35.00
C PRO A 162 30.05 25.03 -33.79
N LEU A 163 31.37 24.84 -33.84
CA LEU A 163 32.33 25.39 -32.89
C LEU A 163 32.12 26.90 -32.75
N ASP A 164 31.59 27.33 -31.60
CA ASP A 164 31.52 28.74 -31.24
C ASP A 164 32.95 29.27 -31.02
N LYS A 165 33.38 30.23 -31.86
CA LYS A 165 34.74 30.78 -31.91
C LYS A 165 35.20 31.52 -30.64
N ARG A 166 34.39 31.52 -29.57
CA ARG A 166 34.73 32.09 -28.25
C ARG A 166 35.47 31.14 -27.31
N GLY A 167 35.55 29.85 -27.61
CA GLY A 167 36.21 28.86 -26.73
C GLY A 167 37.74 28.79 -26.82
N LEU A 168 38.39 29.56 -27.69
CA LEU A 168 39.85 29.49 -27.92
C LEU A 168 40.70 30.20 -26.85
N LEU A 169 40.08 30.86 -25.87
CA LEU A 169 40.76 31.68 -24.87
C LEU A 169 40.52 31.26 -23.40
N GLU A 170 39.73 30.22 -23.16
CA GLU A 170 39.63 29.58 -21.85
C GLU A 170 39.85 28.08 -22.03
N GLU A 171 40.96 27.57 -21.50
CA GLU A 171 41.20 26.13 -21.27
C GLU A 171 40.19 25.58 -20.26
N ARG A 172 38.89 25.57 -20.59
CA ARG A 172 37.89 24.82 -19.82
C ARG A 172 37.67 23.48 -20.50
N MET A 173 38.20 22.44 -19.84
CA MET A 173 37.92 21.04 -20.13
C MET A 173 36.39 20.80 -20.09
N ASN A 174 35.74 20.77 -21.25
CA ASN A 174 34.37 20.29 -21.37
C ASN A 174 34.41 18.75 -21.36
N LEU A 175 34.56 18.19 -20.15
CA LEU A 175 34.60 16.78 -19.77
C LEU A 175 33.29 16.04 -20.13
N SER A 176 32.90 16.08 -21.39
CA SER A 176 31.61 15.67 -21.93
C SER A 176 31.43 14.16 -21.88
N ARG A 177 32.49 13.38 -22.15
CA ARG A 177 32.45 11.92 -21.95
C ARG A 177 32.49 11.53 -20.48
N LEU A 178 33.17 12.29 -19.63
CA LEU A 178 33.11 12.07 -18.18
C LEU A 178 31.69 12.32 -17.66
N LYS A 179 31.03 13.39 -18.10
CA LYS A 179 29.61 13.66 -17.77
C LYS A 179 28.69 12.54 -18.26
N LEU A 180 28.96 11.99 -19.45
CA LEU A 180 28.24 10.84 -19.99
C LEU A 180 28.47 9.58 -19.13
N ALA A 181 29.72 9.23 -18.83
CA ALA A 181 30.09 8.10 -17.99
C ALA A 181 29.53 8.23 -16.56
N ILE A 182 29.62 9.42 -15.96
CA ILE A 182 29.01 9.73 -14.65
C ILE A 182 27.50 9.57 -14.71
N LYS A 183 26.82 10.03 -15.77
CA LYS A 183 25.36 9.87 -15.92
C LYS A 183 24.95 8.39 -16.01
N TYR A 184 25.75 7.54 -16.66
CA TYR A 184 25.50 6.11 -16.76
C TYR A 184 25.84 5.35 -15.46
N ASN A 185 26.87 5.77 -14.72
CA ASN A 185 27.28 5.15 -13.45
C ASN A 185 26.41 5.60 -12.26
N GLN A 186 26.04 6.89 -12.18
CA GLN A 186 25.18 7.45 -11.11
C GLN A 186 23.80 6.78 -11.02
N LYS A 187 23.27 6.21 -12.11
CA LYS A 187 22.01 5.45 -12.05
C LYS A 187 22.14 4.16 -11.23
N GLU A 188 23.34 3.63 -11.08
CA GLU A 188 23.66 2.44 -10.27
C GLU A 188 23.96 2.87 -8.82
N ASP A 189 24.82 3.88 -8.63
CA ASP A 189 25.26 4.35 -7.32
C ASP A 189 24.14 5.00 -6.48
N LYS A 190 23.13 5.62 -7.12
CA LYS A 190 21.96 6.19 -6.40
C LYS A 190 21.20 5.17 -5.56
N LYS A 191 21.29 3.87 -5.89
CA LYS A 191 20.60 2.80 -5.14
C LYS A 191 21.27 2.46 -3.80
N ASN A 192 22.52 2.87 -3.59
CA ASN A 192 23.33 2.46 -2.43
C ASN A 192 23.65 3.62 -1.48
N THR A 193 22.91 4.74 -1.56
CA THR A 193 23.09 5.87 -0.63
C THR A 193 22.29 5.64 0.65
N MET A 194 22.86 5.98 1.82
CA MET A 194 22.17 5.86 3.11
C MET A 194 20.94 6.78 3.21
N GLY A 195 21.00 7.98 2.63
CA GLY A 195 19.92 8.96 2.58
C GLY A 195 19.56 9.38 1.15
N PRO A 196 18.92 8.50 0.34
CA PRO A 196 18.64 8.81 -1.05
C PRO A 196 17.77 10.07 -1.16
N ALA A 197 18.08 10.90 -2.15
CA ALA A 197 17.24 12.06 -2.45
C ALA A 197 15.83 11.59 -2.86
N LEU A 198 14.81 12.35 -2.43
CA LEU A 198 13.41 12.06 -2.74
C LEU A 198 13.23 11.92 -4.26
N GLU A 199 12.59 10.84 -4.67
CA GLU A 199 12.28 10.59 -6.06
C GLU A 199 11.09 11.45 -6.53
N ARG A 200 10.90 11.56 -7.84
CA ARG A 200 9.73 12.28 -8.40
C ARG A 200 8.41 11.69 -7.87
N ILE A 201 8.37 10.38 -7.62
CA ILE A 201 7.22 9.68 -7.06
C ILE A 201 6.97 10.11 -5.61
N ASP A 202 8.03 10.27 -4.80
CA ASP A 202 7.90 10.73 -3.41
C ASP A 202 7.25 12.12 -3.35
N TYR A 203 7.60 13.05 -4.25
CA TYR A 203 6.95 14.37 -4.29
C TYR A 203 5.45 14.30 -4.63
N LEU A 204 5.05 13.41 -5.55
CA LEU A 204 3.64 13.19 -5.87
C LEU A 204 2.88 12.58 -4.68
N LEU A 205 3.52 11.63 -3.97
CA LEU A 205 2.95 11.03 -2.75
C LEU A 205 2.81 12.05 -1.62
N ILE A 206 3.81 12.90 -1.41
CA ILE A 206 3.76 13.98 -0.41
C ILE A 206 2.60 14.93 -0.70
N LEU A 207 2.42 15.34 -1.97
CA LEU A 207 1.31 16.18 -2.37
C LEU A 207 -0.05 15.50 -2.08
N TRP A 208 -0.16 14.20 -2.35
CA TRP A 208 -1.35 13.41 -2.03
C TRP A 208 -1.62 13.35 -0.52
N ILE A 209 -0.60 13.07 0.29
CA ILE A 209 -0.68 12.95 1.75
C ILE A 209 -1.05 14.29 2.39
N ILE A 210 -0.46 15.41 1.94
CA ILE A 210 -0.85 16.74 2.41
C ILE A 210 -2.34 16.99 2.11
N GLY A 211 -2.83 16.56 0.94
CA GLY A 211 -4.24 16.63 0.62
C GLY A 211 -5.10 15.79 1.57
N MET A 212 -4.69 14.57 1.90
CA MET A 212 -5.39 13.72 2.86
C MET A 212 -5.40 14.33 4.28
N ILE A 213 -4.25 14.82 4.76
CA ILE A 213 -4.13 15.48 6.07
C ILE A 213 -5.01 16.73 6.12
N TRP A 214 -5.01 17.55 5.07
CA TRP A 214 -5.85 18.73 4.99
C TRP A 214 -7.34 18.39 5.01
N SER A 215 -7.74 17.28 4.38
CA SER A 215 -9.12 16.76 4.45
C SER A 215 -9.50 16.38 5.88
N ASP A 216 -8.62 15.68 6.58
CA ASP A 216 -8.87 15.24 7.95
C ASP A 216 -8.90 16.43 8.92
N ILE A 217 -8.01 17.42 8.76
CA ILE A 217 -8.02 18.67 9.56
C ILE A 217 -9.33 19.43 9.36
N LYS A 218 -9.79 19.58 8.10
CA LYS A 218 -11.09 20.22 7.83
C LYS A 218 -12.22 19.47 8.51
N ARG A 219 -12.22 18.15 8.42
CA ARG A 219 -13.25 17.32 9.02
C ARG A 219 -13.27 17.44 10.54
N LEU A 220 -12.10 17.37 11.17
CA LEU A 220 -11.92 17.59 12.61
C LEU A 220 -12.44 18.98 13.04
N TRP A 221 -12.24 20.01 12.22
CA TRP A 221 -12.70 21.36 12.51
C TRP A 221 -14.22 21.54 12.41
N TYR A 222 -14.89 20.81 11.49
CA TYR A 222 -16.33 20.90 11.30
C TYR A 222 -17.15 19.98 12.21
N GLU A 223 -16.68 18.74 12.44
CA GLU A 223 -17.35 17.73 13.26
C GLU A 223 -17.01 17.92 14.75
N GLY A 224 -15.80 18.39 15.08
CA GLY A 224 -15.28 18.41 16.46
C GLY A 224 -14.51 17.13 16.81
N LEU A 225 -13.76 17.15 17.92
CA LEU A 225 -12.84 16.07 18.29
C LEU A 225 -13.55 14.77 18.73
N GLU A 226 -14.61 14.88 19.54
CA GLU A 226 -15.34 13.72 20.05
C GLU A 226 -16.02 12.94 18.90
N ASP A 227 -16.84 13.63 18.10
CA ASP A 227 -17.51 13.04 16.94
C ASP A 227 -16.52 12.49 15.91
N PHE A 228 -15.36 13.13 15.75
CA PHE A 228 -14.31 12.64 14.86
C PHE A 228 -13.71 11.32 15.34
N LEU A 229 -13.42 11.19 16.65
CA LEU A 229 -12.81 9.99 17.22
C LEU A 229 -13.81 8.84 17.40
N GLU A 230 -15.11 9.09 17.50
CA GLU A 230 -16.12 8.03 17.60
C GLU A 230 -16.21 7.18 16.32
N GLU A 231 -15.92 7.78 15.16
CA GLU A 231 -15.98 7.10 13.87
C GLU A 231 -14.69 6.30 13.55
N SER A 232 -14.78 4.97 13.49
CA SER A 232 -13.63 4.07 13.23
C SER A 232 -12.87 4.35 11.93
N ARG A 233 -13.55 4.82 10.88
CA ARG A 233 -12.94 5.24 9.61
C ARG A 233 -12.00 6.45 9.77
N ASN A 234 -12.37 7.37 10.66
CA ASN A 234 -11.55 8.54 10.97
C ASN A 234 -10.33 8.14 11.80
N GLN A 235 -10.51 7.23 12.77
CA GLN A 235 -9.40 6.65 13.52
C GLN A 235 -8.37 5.99 12.59
N LEU A 236 -8.81 5.14 11.63
CA LEU A 236 -7.91 4.51 10.66
C LEU A 236 -7.18 5.56 9.81
N SER A 237 -7.91 6.57 9.32
CA SER A 237 -7.33 7.65 8.50
C SER A 237 -6.28 8.45 9.28
N PHE A 238 -6.54 8.75 10.56
CA PHE A 238 -5.61 9.44 11.45
C PHE A 238 -4.34 8.64 11.69
N VAL A 239 -4.45 7.34 12.02
CA VAL A 239 -3.29 6.47 12.24
C VAL A 239 -2.46 6.34 10.96
N MET A 240 -3.11 6.09 9.83
CA MET A 240 -2.46 5.99 8.51
C MET A 240 -1.72 7.29 8.14
N ASN A 241 -2.37 8.45 8.27
CA ASN A 241 -1.77 9.75 7.95
C ASN A 241 -0.60 10.07 8.90
N SER A 242 -0.69 9.69 10.18
CA SER A 242 0.40 9.85 11.15
C SER A 242 1.64 9.02 10.77
N LEU A 243 1.44 7.78 10.33
CA LEU A 243 2.52 6.89 9.86
C LEU A 243 3.17 7.41 8.57
N TYR A 244 2.37 7.91 7.63
CA TYR A 244 2.90 8.57 6.44
C TYR A 244 3.72 9.81 6.79
N LEU A 245 3.23 10.66 7.70
CA LEU A 245 3.97 11.84 8.15
C LEU A 245 5.30 11.46 8.81
N ALA A 246 5.30 10.45 9.69
CA ALA A 246 6.51 9.95 10.34
C ALA A 246 7.52 9.40 9.32
N THR A 247 7.05 8.67 8.30
CA THR A 247 7.89 8.15 7.22
C THR A 247 8.63 9.26 6.49
N PHE A 248 7.92 10.27 6.00
CA PHE A 248 8.53 11.35 5.23
C PHE A 248 9.41 12.25 6.11
N ALA A 249 9.05 12.46 7.38
CA ALA A 249 9.91 13.12 8.34
C ALA A 249 11.24 12.38 8.51
N LEU A 250 11.22 11.06 8.68
CA LEU A 250 12.43 10.24 8.78
C LEU A 250 13.25 10.22 7.48
N LYS A 251 12.60 10.18 6.31
CA LYS A 251 13.30 10.31 5.01
C LYS A 251 14.04 11.65 4.88
N VAL A 252 13.42 12.75 5.30
CA VAL A 252 14.04 14.09 5.28
C VAL A 252 15.21 14.15 6.27
N VAL A 253 15.04 13.60 7.48
CA VAL A 253 16.12 13.52 8.48
C VAL A 253 17.28 12.67 7.96
N ALA A 254 16.99 11.53 7.32
CA ALA A 254 18.00 10.65 6.73
C ALA A 254 18.78 11.36 5.63
N HIS A 255 18.07 12.06 4.72
CA HIS A 255 18.70 12.81 3.63
C HIS A 255 19.61 13.94 4.11
N ASN A 256 19.23 14.64 5.19
CA ASN A 256 20.02 15.77 5.72
C ASN A 256 21.24 15.33 6.53
N LYS A 257 21.22 14.13 7.14
CA LYS A 257 22.25 13.69 8.09
C LYS A 257 23.22 12.66 7.48
N PHE A 258 22.76 11.84 6.55
CA PHE A 258 23.55 10.72 6.01
C PHE A 258 23.79 10.92 4.51
N HIS A 259 25.01 11.31 4.17
CA HIS A 259 25.46 11.49 2.78
C HIS A 259 26.45 10.40 2.32
N ASP A 260 26.84 9.51 3.23
CA ASP A 260 27.83 8.48 2.96
C ASP A 260 27.26 7.33 2.11
N PHE A 261 28.15 6.73 1.32
CA PHE A 261 27.88 5.55 0.51
C PHE A 261 28.34 4.32 1.28
N ALA A 262 27.41 3.44 1.65
CA ALA A 262 27.74 2.11 2.14
C ALA A 262 26.66 1.12 1.71
N ASP A 263 27.06 -0.13 1.55
CA ASP A 263 26.14 -1.20 1.21
C ASP A 263 25.09 -1.37 2.31
N ARG A 264 23.84 -1.63 1.90
CA ARG A 264 22.66 -1.74 2.79
C ARG A 264 22.84 -2.76 3.92
N LYS A 265 23.65 -3.79 3.71
CA LYS A 265 23.97 -4.85 4.69
C LYS A 265 24.75 -4.32 5.90
N ASP A 266 25.50 -3.24 5.73
CA ASP A 266 26.39 -2.68 6.75
C ASP A 266 25.71 -1.54 7.53
N TRP A 267 24.42 -1.30 7.27
CA TRP A 267 23.65 -0.27 7.95
C TRP A 267 23.27 -0.72 9.36
N ASP A 268 23.24 0.22 10.29
CA ASP A 268 22.70 -0.04 11.63
C ASP A 268 21.22 -0.47 11.56
N ALA A 269 20.81 -1.38 12.45
CA ALA A 269 19.47 -1.95 12.46
C ALA A 269 18.38 -0.89 12.63
N PHE A 270 18.67 0.20 13.35
CA PHE A 270 17.76 1.32 13.58
C PHE A 270 18.02 2.53 12.68
N HIS A 271 18.71 2.33 11.56
CA HIS A 271 18.96 3.39 10.58
C HIS A 271 17.63 4.03 10.14
N PRO A 272 17.50 5.38 10.14
CA PRO A 272 16.22 6.06 9.93
C PRO A 272 15.57 5.72 8.58
N THR A 273 16.36 5.44 7.54
CA THR A 273 15.84 4.99 6.23
C THR A 273 15.14 3.62 6.33
N LEU A 274 15.69 2.67 7.10
CA LEU A 274 15.08 1.35 7.29
C LEU A 274 13.77 1.46 8.10
N VAL A 275 13.78 2.28 9.15
CA VAL A 275 12.58 2.55 9.95
C VAL A 275 11.51 3.24 9.09
N ALA A 276 11.89 4.21 8.25
CA ALA A 276 10.98 4.86 7.32
C ALA A 276 10.39 3.87 6.30
N GLU A 277 11.18 2.97 5.72
CA GLU A 277 10.68 1.92 4.82
C GLU A 277 9.68 0.99 5.52
N GLY A 278 9.95 0.59 6.76
CA GLY A 278 9.03 -0.23 7.56
C GLY A 278 7.72 0.47 7.88
N LEU A 279 7.78 1.72 8.34
CA LEU A 279 6.59 2.54 8.59
C LEU A 279 5.79 2.81 7.30
N PHE A 280 6.47 3.02 6.18
CA PHE A 280 5.85 3.22 4.88
C PHE A 280 5.09 1.96 4.43
N ALA A 281 5.69 0.78 4.58
CA ALA A 281 5.05 -0.49 4.26
C ALA A 281 3.79 -0.69 5.10
N PHE A 282 3.85 -0.43 6.41
CA PHE A 282 2.70 -0.54 7.28
C PHE A 282 1.60 0.49 6.93
N ALA A 283 1.97 1.74 6.66
CA ALA A 283 1.04 2.77 6.20
C ALA A 283 0.32 2.39 4.90
N ASN A 284 1.03 1.78 3.95
CA ASN A 284 0.46 1.30 2.69
C ASN A 284 -0.56 0.17 2.92
N VAL A 285 -0.30 -0.76 3.83
CA VAL A 285 -1.29 -1.79 4.21
C VAL A 285 -2.56 -1.14 4.75
N LEU A 286 -2.44 -0.16 5.66
CA LEU A 286 -3.61 0.56 6.19
C LEU A 286 -4.36 1.35 5.10
N SER A 287 -3.63 1.92 4.14
CA SER A 287 -4.21 2.63 2.98
C SER A 287 -5.05 1.70 2.11
N TYR A 288 -4.58 0.47 1.83
CA TYR A 288 -5.38 -0.53 1.14
C TYR A 288 -6.55 -1.04 1.99
N LEU A 289 -6.36 -1.20 3.31
CA LEU A 289 -7.45 -1.59 4.22
C LEU A 289 -8.58 -0.53 4.25
N ARG A 290 -8.27 0.74 4.00
CA ARG A 290 -9.28 1.80 3.87
C ARG A 290 -10.29 1.53 2.76
N LEU A 291 -9.92 0.80 1.71
CA LEU A 291 -10.83 0.45 0.61
C LEU A 291 -11.99 -0.44 1.08
N PHE A 292 -11.82 -1.23 2.14
CA PHE A 292 -12.92 -1.99 2.73
C PHE A 292 -14.07 -1.07 3.14
N PHE A 293 -13.83 0.19 3.54
CA PHE A 293 -14.90 1.12 3.86
C PHE A 293 -15.82 1.46 2.69
N MET A 294 -15.35 1.30 1.44
CA MET A 294 -16.20 1.49 0.26
C MET A 294 -17.23 0.36 0.08
N TYR A 295 -17.02 -0.82 0.69
CA TYR A 295 -17.99 -1.93 0.61
C TYR A 295 -19.34 -1.58 1.21
N THR A 296 -19.42 -0.62 2.15
CA THR A 296 -20.67 -0.07 2.70
C THR A 296 -21.61 0.50 1.63
N THR A 297 -21.09 0.87 0.45
CA THR A 297 -21.90 1.36 -0.67
C THR A 297 -22.64 0.22 -1.38
N SER A 298 -22.07 -0.98 -1.37
CA SER A 298 -22.67 -2.17 -2.01
C SER A 298 -23.84 -2.70 -1.19
N SER A 299 -24.91 -3.13 -1.87
CA SER A 299 -26.05 -3.78 -1.23
C SER A 299 -25.79 -5.21 -0.77
N ILE A 300 -24.74 -5.86 -1.29
CA ILE A 300 -24.38 -7.24 -0.94
C ILE A 300 -23.31 -7.25 0.14
N LEU A 301 -22.24 -6.47 -0.05
CA LEU A 301 -21.09 -6.47 0.87
C LEU A 301 -21.28 -5.53 2.06
N GLY A 302 -22.19 -4.55 1.96
CA GLY A 302 -22.39 -3.54 3.00
C GLY A 302 -22.88 -4.11 4.33
N PRO A 303 -23.99 -4.87 4.38
CA PRO A 303 -24.47 -5.50 5.62
C PRO A 303 -23.42 -6.40 6.28
N LEU A 304 -22.70 -7.20 5.47
CA LEU A 304 -21.62 -8.07 5.94
C LEU A 304 -20.45 -7.28 6.55
N GLN A 305 -20.12 -6.13 5.96
CA GLN A 305 -19.05 -5.29 6.49
C GLN A 305 -19.43 -4.63 7.82
N ILE A 306 -20.67 -4.15 7.95
CA ILE A 306 -21.15 -3.51 9.18
C ILE A 306 -21.20 -4.52 10.33
N SER A 307 -21.71 -5.73 10.08
CA SER A 307 -21.68 -6.80 11.07
C SER A 307 -20.26 -7.19 11.48
N MET A 308 -19.32 -7.28 10.52
CA MET A 308 -17.90 -7.50 10.84
C MET A 308 -17.30 -6.41 11.73
N GLY A 309 -17.60 -5.14 11.46
CA GLY A 309 -17.10 -4.02 12.25
C GLY A 309 -17.56 -4.05 13.71
N GLN A 310 -18.80 -4.47 13.96
CA GLN A 310 -19.33 -4.60 15.32
C GLN A 310 -18.79 -5.84 16.03
N MET A 311 -18.68 -6.98 15.32
CA MET A 311 -18.05 -8.19 15.87
C MET A 311 -16.60 -7.94 16.32
N LEU A 312 -15.86 -7.03 15.67
CA LEU A 312 -14.51 -6.66 16.08
C LEU A 312 -14.45 -6.02 17.48
N GLN A 313 -15.51 -5.35 17.93
CA GLN A 313 -15.55 -4.80 19.30
C GLN A 313 -15.65 -5.92 20.35
N ASP A 314 -16.45 -6.95 20.07
CA ASP A 314 -16.52 -8.14 20.94
C ASP A 314 -15.23 -8.97 20.86
N PHE A 315 -14.62 -9.07 19.68
CA PHE A 315 -13.29 -9.66 19.51
C PHE A 315 -12.24 -8.93 20.36
N GLY A 316 -12.29 -7.60 20.47
CA GLY A 316 -11.38 -6.81 21.29
C GLY A 316 -11.43 -7.19 22.78
N LYS A 317 -12.62 -7.47 23.32
CA LYS A 317 -12.79 -7.95 24.71
C LYS A 317 -12.10 -9.31 24.91
N PHE A 318 -12.23 -10.20 23.94
CA PHE A 318 -11.56 -11.50 23.95
C PHE A 318 -10.03 -11.38 23.81
N LEU A 319 -9.55 -10.48 22.93
CA LEU A 319 -8.12 -10.21 22.76
C LEU A 319 -7.47 -9.80 24.08
N GLY A 320 -8.17 -9.03 24.92
CA GLY A 320 -7.69 -8.68 26.27
C GLY A 320 -7.49 -9.91 27.17
N MET A 321 -8.43 -10.86 27.18
CA MET A 321 -8.27 -12.12 27.91
C MET A 321 -7.11 -12.97 27.37
N PHE A 322 -6.96 -13.01 26.05
CA PHE A 322 -5.84 -13.70 25.40
C PHE A 322 -4.48 -13.09 25.76
N LEU A 323 -4.34 -11.77 25.75
CA LEU A 323 -3.09 -11.09 26.11
C LEU A 323 -2.70 -11.34 27.57
N LEU A 324 -3.67 -11.45 28.49
CA LEU A 324 -3.41 -11.81 29.88
C LEU A 324 -2.77 -13.20 29.99
N VAL A 325 -3.32 -14.18 29.27
CA VAL A 325 -2.76 -15.54 29.19
C VAL A 325 -1.39 -15.51 28.52
N LEU A 326 -1.22 -14.79 27.41
CA LEU A 326 0.08 -14.68 26.74
C LEU A 326 1.16 -14.15 27.69
N PHE A 327 0.88 -13.09 28.44
CA PHE A 327 1.85 -12.51 29.37
C PHE A 327 2.16 -13.42 30.56
N SER A 328 1.17 -14.11 31.15
CA SER A 328 1.42 -15.01 32.27
C SER A 328 2.33 -16.18 31.90
N PHE A 329 2.09 -16.81 30.74
CA PHE A 329 2.93 -17.88 30.24
C PHE A 329 4.29 -17.38 29.72
N THR A 330 4.37 -16.16 29.17
CA THR A 330 5.67 -15.53 28.80
C THR A 330 6.55 -15.36 30.03
N ILE A 331 6.01 -14.82 31.12
CA ILE A 331 6.77 -14.62 32.37
C ILE A 331 7.21 -15.99 32.92
N GLY A 332 6.35 -17.00 32.90
CA GLY A 332 6.69 -18.35 33.35
C GLY A 332 7.84 -19.00 32.56
N LEU A 333 7.82 -18.90 31.23
CA LEU A 333 8.88 -19.47 30.38
C LEU A 333 10.18 -18.68 30.44
N THR A 334 10.10 -17.35 30.46
CA THR A 334 11.31 -16.50 30.60
C THR A 334 12.04 -16.81 31.89
N GLN A 335 11.33 -16.93 33.03
CA GLN A 335 11.93 -17.31 34.31
C GLN A 335 12.51 -18.74 34.30
N LEU A 336 11.85 -19.69 33.64
CA LEU A 336 12.34 -21.06 33.53
C LEU A 336 13.66 -21.14 32.76
N TYR A 337 13.81 -20.32 31.73
CA TYR A 337 15.00 -20.28 30.88
C TYR A 337 15.97 -19.13 31.23
N ASP A 338 15.76 -18.37 32.31
CA ASP A 338 16.57 -17.18 32.66
C ASP A 338 18.02 -17.49 33.10
N LYS A 339 18.38 -18.77 33.29
CA LYS A 339 19.69 -19.12 33.86
C LYS A 339 20.84 -18.84 32.90
N GLY A 340 21.51 -17.70 33.16
CA GLY A 340 22.93 -17.47 32.90
C GLY A 340 23.38 -17.80 31.48
N TYR A 341 22.75 -17.14 30.49
CA TYR A 341 23.26 -17.16 29.11
C TYR A 341 24.72 -16.67 29.11
N THR A 342 25.65 -17.62 28.98
CA THR A 342 27.02 -17.31 28.58
C THR A 342 27.01 -17.38 27.05
N PRO A 343 27.43 -16.32 26.33
CA PRO A 343 27.46 -16.34 24.88
C PRO A 343 28.55 -17.31 24.44
N LYS A 344 28.24 -18.61 24.43
CA LYS A 344 29.11 -19.63 23.86
C LYS A 344 28.86 -19.62 22.35
N GLU A 345 29.84 -19.03 21.68
CA GLU A 345 30.00 -18.90 20.24
C GLU A 345 28.99 -17.94 19.57
N GLN A 346 29.58 -16.96 18.89
CA GLN A 346 28.93 -15.99 18.04
C GLN A 346 28.26 -16.73 16.88
N LYS A 347 27.02 -17.15 17.07
CA LYS A 347 26.17 -17.64 15.99
C LYS A 347 25.59 -16.43 15.25
N ASP A 348 25.74 -16.44 13.93
CA ASP A 348 25.33 -15.33 13.04
C ASP A 348 23.82 -15.04 13.05
N CYS A 349 23.00 -15.88 13.69
CA CYS A 349 21.56 -15.70 13.81
C CYS A 349 21.07 -16.15 15.20
N VAL A 350 20.31 -15.28 15.89
CA VAL A 350 19.71 -15.55 17.21
C VAL A 350 18.20 -15.31 17.15
N GLY A 351 17.41 -16.27 17.64
CA GLY A 351 15.95 -16.17 17.79
C GLY A 351 15.15 -17.13 16.89
N ILE A 352 13.82 -16.97 16.91
CA ILE A 352 12.89 -17.93 16.28
C ILE A 352 12.92 -17.93 14.74
N PHE A 353 13.47 -16.88 14.14
CA PHE A 353 13.52 -16.70 12.69
C PHE A 353 14.75 -17.34 12.03
N CYS A 354 15.62 -17.99 12.81
CA CYS A 354 16.80 -18.67 12.31
C CYS A 354 16.47 -20.08 11.78
N GLU A 355 17.22 -20.53 10.77
CA GLU A 355 17.08 -21.87 10.20
C GLU A 355 17.31 -22.97 11.24
N GLN A 356 18.24 -22.75 12.17
CA GLN A 356 18.39 -23.57 13.38
C GLN A 356 17.81 -22.85 14.59
N GLN A 357 16.61 -23.26 15.00
CA GLN A 357 15.98 -22.76 16.21
C GLN A 357 16.66 -23.34 17.46
N SER A 358 17.11 -22.48 18.36
CA SER A 358 17.71 -22.85 19.65
C SER A 358 16.85 -22.38 20.84
N ASN A 359 17.09 -23.00 21.99
CA ASN A 359 16.46 -22.65 23.28
C ASN A 359 16.78 -21.21 23.71
N ASP A 360 17.76 -20.55 23.07
CA ASP A 360 18.14 -19.16 23.32
C ASP A 360 17.00 -18.16 23.09
N THR A 361 15.97 -18.56 22.33
CA THR A 361 14.78 -17.76 22.05
C THR A 361 14.00 -17.37 23.32
N PHE A 362 14.03 -18.21 24.36
CA PHE A 362 13.22 -18.04 25.57
C PHE A 362 13.87 -17.20 26.68
N HIS A 363 15.14 -16.81 26.53
CA HIS A 363 15.81 -15.96 27.52
C HIS A 363 15.29 -14.51 27.54
N SER A 364 14.82 -14.00 26.39
CA SER A 364 14.26 -12.64 26.31
C SER A 364 12.74 -12.66 26.44
N PHE A 365 12.19 -11.71 27.20
CA PHE A 365 10.74 -11.51 27.30
C PHE A 365 10.09 -11.29 25.94
N ILE A 366 10.68 -10.43 25.11
CA ILE A 366 10.17 -10.11 23.78
C ILE A 366 10.30 -11.33 22.86
N GLY A 367 11.41 -12.06 22.94
CA GLY A 367 11.62 -13.30 22.18
C GLY A 367 10.58 -14.37 22.51
N THR A 368 10.31 -14.57 23.81
CA THR A 368 9.30 -15.52 24.30
C THR A 368 7.89 -15.12 23.87
N CYS A 369 7.53 -13.84 23.97
CA CYS A 369 6.24 -13.33 23.48
C CYS A 369 6.03 -13.64 21.99
N PHE A 370 7.04 -13.35 21.15
CA PHE A 370 6.98 -13.67 19.72
C PHE A 370 6.87 -15.18 19.48
N ALA A 371 7.61 -15.99 20.23
CA ALA A 371 7.56 -17.45 20.11
C ALA A 371 6.15 -18.00 20.42
N LEU A 372 5.57 -17.60 21.56
CA LEU A 372 4.23 -17.99 21.98
C LEU A 372 3.13 -17.51 21.01
N PHE A 373 3.30 -16.33 20.41
CA PHE A 373 2.38 -15.83 19.39
C PHE A 373 2.40 -16.69 18.13
N TRP A 374 3.58 -17.00 17.60
CA TRP A 374 3.72 -17.80 16.38
C TRP A 374 3.34 -19.27 16.58
N TYR A 375 3.43 -19.81 17.80
CA TYR A 375 2.95 -21.16 18.12
C TYR A 375 1.44 -21.35 17.86
N ILE A 376 0.63 -20.30 17.94
CA ILE A 376 -0.83 -20.37 17.67
C ILE A 376 -1.12 -20.77 16.23
N PHE A 377 -0.32 -20.27 15.28
CA PHE A 377 -0.55 -20.44 13.84
C PHE A 377 0.08 -21.73 13.28
N SER A 378 0.57 -22.61 14.14
CA SER A 378 1.14 -23.92 13.77
C SER A 378 2.34 -23.87 12.80
N LEU A 379 2.97 -22.71 12.58
CA LEU A 379 4.18 -22.57 11.76
C LEU A 379 5.44 -23.06 12.49
N ALA A 380 5.39 -23.14 13.82
CA ALA A 380 6.44 -23.73 14.62
C ALA A 380 6.08 -25.19 14.89
N HIS A 381 6.72 -26.11 14.15
CA HIS A 381 6.65 -27.53 14.46
C HIS A 381 6.86 -27.72 15.97
N VAL A 382 5.97 -28.49 16.61
CA VAL A 382 6.09 -29.04 17.97
C VAL A 382 7.46 -29.71 18.23
N ALA A 383 8.24 -29.95 17.17
CA ALA A 383 9.60 -30.47 17.17
C ALA A 383 10.62 -29.65 17.99
N ILE A 384 10.41 -28.35 18.23
CA ILE A 384 11.39 -27.50 18.96
C ILE A 384 11.53 -27.95 20.42
N PHE A 385 10.43 -28.35 21.06
CA PHE A 385 10.45 -28.80 22.46
C PHE A 385 10.76 -30.29 22.62
N VAL A 386 10.56 -31.09 21.57
CA VAL A 386 10.63 -32.56 21.65
C VAL A 386 12.00 -33.12 21.27
N THR A 387 12.90 -32.37 20.62
CA THR A 387 14.06 -33.00 19.95
C THR A 387 15.47 -32.64 20.44
N ARG A 388 15.68 -31.82 21.48
CA ARG A 388 17.05 -31.60 22.01
C ARG A 388 17.13 -31.72 23.53
N PHE A 389 17.10 -32.96 24.00
CA PHE A 389 17.58 -33.34 25.32
C PHE A 389 19.10 -33.14 25.38
N SER A 390 19.57 -32.13 26.11
CA SER A 390 20.94 -32.11 26.61
C SER A 390 20.95 -32.79 27.97
N TYR A 391 21.76 -33.84 28.13
CA TYR A 391 21.76 -34.80 29.25
C TYR A 391 21.95 -34.21 30.67
N GLY A 392 22.12 -32.89 30.82
CA GLY A 392 22.28 -32.20 32.11
C GLY A 392 21.03 -31.52 32.68
N GLU A 393 19.99 -31.28 31.88
CA GLU A 393 18.84 -30.42 32.25
C GLU A 393 17.48 -31.06 31.92
N GLU A 394 17.33 -32.37 32.15
CA GLU A 394 16.12 -33.13 31.80
C GLU A 394 14.85 -32.56 32.44
N LEU A 395 14.91 -32.14 33.72
CA LEU A 395 13.77 -31.58 34.43
C LEU A 395 13.30 -30.24 33.84
N GLN A 396 14.23 -29.35 33.48
CA GLN A 396 13.91 -28.02 32.95
C GLN A 396 13.27 -28.12 31.57
N SER A 397 13.81 -28.98 30.70
CA SER A 397 13.24 -29.25 29.37
C SER A 397 11.84 -29.86 29.48
N PHE A 398 11.65 -30.82 30.39
CA PHE A 398 10.35 -31.43 30.65
C PHE A 398 9.32 -30.42 31.15
N VAL A 399 9.67 -29.60 32.15
CA VAL A 399 8.78 -28.56 32.70
C VAL A 399 8.42 -27.53 31.63
N GLY A 400 9.38 -27.12 30.79
CA GLY A 400 9.11 -26.20 29.69
C GLY A 400 8.14 -26.80 28.66
N ALA A 401 8.30 -28.08 28.31
CA ALA A 401 7.42 -28.78 27.40
C ALA A 401 5.98 -28.86 27.95
N VAL A 402 5.83 -29.08 29.25
CA VAL A 402 4.52 -29.08 29.92
C VAL A 402 3.90 -27.68 29.93
N ILE A 403 4.66 -26.62 30.20
CA ILE A 403 4.15 -25.23 30.17
C ILE A 403 3.69 -24.84 28.76
N VAL A 404 4.47 -25.15 27.72
CA VAL A 404 4.07 -24.87 26.34
C VAL A 404 2.90 -25.76 25.89
N GLY A 405 2.88 -27.03 26.31
CA GLY A 405 1.77 -27.94 26.04
C GLY A 405 0.46 -27.45 26.65
N THR A 406 0.50 -27.02 27.93
CA THR A 406 -0.67 -26.44 28.61
C THR A 406 -1.09 -25.12 27.99
N TYR A 407 -0.16 -24.25 27.60
CA TYR A 407 -0.45 -23.03 26.83
C TYR A 407 -1.22 -23.35 25.54
N ASN A 408 -0.76 -24.33 24.75
CA ASN A 408 -1.42 -24.71 23.51
C ASN A 408 -2.83 -25.27 23.75
N VAL A 409 -3.05 -26.09 24.79
CA VAL A 409 -4.39 -26.55 25.16
C VAL A 409 -5.29 -25.37 25.53
N VAL A 410 -4.82 -24.45 26.36
CA VAL A 410 -5.61 -23.28 26.79
C VAL A 410 -5.91 -22.35 25.61
N VAL A 411 -4.92 -21.99 24.79
CA VAL A 411 -5.09 -21.00 23.72
C VAL A 411 -5.73 -21.59 22.47
N VAL A 412 -5.19 -22.69 21.94
CA VAL A 412 -5.62 -23.26 20.66
C VAL A 412 -6.92 -24.06 20.82
N ILE A 413 -7.08 -24.82 21.91
CA ILE A 413 -8.30 -25.63 22.10
C ILE A 413 -9.37 -24.81 22.81
N VAL A 414 -9.11 -24.32 24.01
CA VAL A 414 -10.17 -23.68 24.83
C VAL A 414 -10.53 -22.29 24.29
N LEU A 415 -9.57 -21.36 24.27
CA LEU A 415 -9.82 -19.97 23.91
C LEU A 415 -10.29 -19.82 22.45
N THR A 416 -9.69 -20.53 21.49
CA THR A 416 -10.12 -20.46 20.09
C THR A 416 -11.55 -20.99 19.89
N LYS A 417 -11.95 -22.06 20.60
CA LYS A 417 -13.33 -22.57 20.53
C LYS A 417 -14.32 -21.61 21.18
N LEU A 418 -13.96 -21.01 22.30
CA LEU A 418 -14.77 -19.96 22.93
C LEU A 418 -14.90 -18.73 22.01
N LEU A 419 -13.83 -18.33 21.33
CA LEU A 419 -13.86 -17.23 20.36
C LEU A 419 -14.85 -17.49 19.23
N VAL A 420 -14.78 -18.68 18.61
CA VAL A 420 -15.69 -19.06 17.52
C VAL A 420 -17.14 -19.06 18.01
N ALA A 421 -17.41 -19.57 19.21
CA ALA A 421 -18.74 -19.58 19.80
C ALA A 421 -19.26 -18.15 20.08
N MET A 422 -18.43 -17.27 20.65
CA MET A 422 -18.79 -15.88 20.90
C MET A 422 -19.02 -15.09 19.61
N LEU A 423 -18.15 -15.25 18.61
CA LEU A 423 -18.32 -14.59 17.30
C LEU A 423 -19.60 -15.08 16.60
N HIS A 424 -19.91 -16.37 16.68
CA HIS A 424 -21.16 -16.89 16.13
C HIS A 424 -22.39 -16.29 16.81
N ASN A 425 -22.41 -16.23 18.15
CA ASN A 425 -23.52 -15.65 18.89
C ASN A 425 -23.67 -14.13 18.62
N SER A 426 -22.55 -13.40 18.59
CA SER A 426 -22.52 -11.97 18.25
C SER A 426 -23.07 -11.74 16.83
N PHE A 427 -22.63 -12.54 15.86
CA PHE A 427 -23.13 -12.46 14.48
C PHE A 427 -24.66 -12.66 14.40
N GLN A 428 -25.22 -13.65 15.09
CA GLN A 428 -26.67 -13.91 15.08
C GLN A 428 -27.48 -12.76 15.70
N LEU A 429 -26.97 -12.14 16.77
CA LEU A 429 -27.63 -10.98 17.39
C LEU A 429 -27.65 -9.78 16.45
N ILE A 430 -26.53 -9.53 15.76
CA ILE A 430 -26.36 -8.37 14.86
C ILE A 430 -27.13 -8.56 13.54
N ALA A 431 -27.20 -9.79 13.01
CA ALA A 431 -27.86 -10.10 11.74
C ALA A 431 -29.34 -9.68 11.70
N ASN A 432 -30.05 -9.70 12.84
CA ASN A 432 -31.47 -9.31 12.92
C ASN A 432 -31.73 -7.82 12.62
N HIS A 433 -30.72 -6.97 12.71
CA HIS A 433 -30.82 -5.52 12.50
C HIS A 433 -29.88 -4.99 11.41
N GLU A 434 -29.11 -5.87 10.75
CA GLU A 434 -28.05 -5.52 9.81
C GLU A 434 -28.52 -4.54 8.72
N ASP A 435 -29.73 -4.77 8.21
CA ASP A 435 -30.29 -4.04 7.09
C ASP A 435 -30.60 -2.57 7.45
N LYS A 436 -31.04 -2.34 8.69
CA LYS A 436 -31.35 -0.99 9.19
C LYS A 436 -30.07 -0.22 9.47
N GLU A 437 -29.12 -0.87 10.12
CA GLU A 437 -27.84 -0.26 10.47
C GLU A 437 -26.98 0.02 9.24
N TRP A 438 -26.97 -0.90 8.27
CA TRP A 438 -26.32 -0.66 6.98
C TRP A 438 -26.95 0.52 6.23
N LYS A 439 -28.29 0.58 6.13
CA LYS A 439 -28.97 1.71 5.47
C LYS A 439 -28.68 3.03 6.18
N PHE A 440 -28.61 3.04 7.51
CA PHE A 440 -28.22 4.20 8.30
C PHE A 440 -26.77 4.62 8.03
N ALA A 441 -25.82 3.68 8.07
CA ALA A 441 -24.41 3.94 7.78
C ALA A 441 -24.21 4.44 6.33
N ARG A 442 -24.92 3.85 5.37
CA ARG A 442 -24.91 4.28 3.96
C ARG A 442 -25.48 5.69 3.80
N ALA A 443 -26.58 6.01 4.49
CA ALA A 443 -27.15 7.36 4.48
C ALA A 443 -26.18 8.39 5.09
N LYS A 444 -25.50 8.04 6.21
CA LYS A 444 -24.45 8.87 6.83
C LYS A 444 -23.28 9.10 5.87
N LEU A 445 -22.85 8.07 5.14
CA LEU A 445 -21.81 8.18 4.10
C LEU A 445 -22.25 9.14 3.00
N TRP A 446 -23.45 8.98 2.43
CA TRP A 446 -23.95 9.86 1.37
C TRP A 446 -24.12 11.30 1.85
N LEU A 447 -24.61 11.52 3.08
CA LEU A 447 -24.75 12.83 3.67
C LEU A 447 -23.40 13.58 3.72
N SER A 448 -22.30 12.87 3.98
CA SER A 448 -20.97 13.47 3.98
C SER A 448 -20.52 14.02 2.61
N TYR A 449 -21.12 13.55 1.50
CA TYR A 449 -20.87 14.05 0.15
C TYR A 449 -21.87 15.13 -0.30
N PHE A 450 -23.03 15.26 0.36
CA PHE A 450 -24.00 16.31 0.04
C PHE A 450 -23.65 17.66 0.65
N ASP A 451 -22.85 17.70 1.72
CA ASP A 451 -22.35 18.94 2.28
C ASP A 451 -21.33 19.58 1.32
N ASP A 452 -21.62 20.78 0.78
CA ASP A 452 -20.82 21.56 -0.19
C ASP A 452 -19.38 21.92 0.27
N LYS A 453 -18.92 21.40 1.41
CA LYS A 453 -17.73 21.88 2.13
C LYS A 453 -16.42 21.25 1.64
N CYS A 454 -16.47 20.10 0.97
CA CYS A 454 -15.29 19.35 0.50
C CYS A 454 -15.53 18.69 -0.88
N THR A 455 -15.82 19.48 -1.91
CA THR A 455 -16.17 18.98 -3.25
C THR A 455 -15.00 18.42 -4.06
N LEU A 456 -13.76 18.72 -3.67
CA LEU A 456 -12.55 18.29 -4.39
C LEU A 456 -11.86 17.12 -3.69
N PRO A 457 -11.50 16.05 -4.42
CA PRO A 457 -10.72 14.96 -3.86
C PRO A 457 -9.26 15.39 -3.59
N PRO A 458 -8.54 14.76 -2.63
CA PRO A 458 -7.09 14.87 -2.54
C PRO A 458 -6.42 14.48 -3.87
N PRO A 459 -5.36 15.18 -4.34
CA PRO A 459 -4.69 16.33 -3.73
C PRO A 459 -5.30 17.70 -4.11
N PHE A 460 -6.30 17.73 -4.98
CA PHE A 460 -6.88 18.97 -5.53
C PHE A 460 -7.58 19.82 -4.47
N ASN A 461 -7.88 19.25 -3.30
CA ASN A 461 -8.48 19.93 -2.16
C ASN A 461 -7.59 21.00 -1.48
N ILE A 462 -6.29 21.03 -1.78
CA ILE A 462 -5.34 22.05 -1.30
C ILE A 462 -5.55 23.36 -2.06
N ILE A 463 -5.93 23.30 -3.34
CA ILE A 463 -6.09 24.48 -4.18
C ILE A 463 -7.41 25.18 -3.81
N PRO A 464 -7.37 26.39 -3.24
CA PRO A 464 -8.60 27.12 -2.91
C PRO A 464 -9.38 27.40 -4.20
N SER A 465 -10.70 27.16 -4.18
CA SER A 465 -11.51 27.42 -5.36
C SER A 465 -11.43 28.92 -5.73
N PRO A 466 -11.39 29.27 -7.04
CA PRO A 466 -11.35 30.67 -7.47
C PRO A 466 -12.49 31.52 -6.87
N LYS A 467 -13.67 30.90 -6.65
CA LYS A 467 -14.80 31.54 -5.99
C LYS A 467 -14.50 31.89 -4.52
N THR A 468 -13.81 31.01 -3.79
CA THR A 468 -13.43 31.25 -2.39
C THR A 468 -12.48 32.43 -2.27
N ILE A 469 -11.57 32.60 -3.22
CA ILE A 469 -10.64 33.74 -3.28
C ILE A 469 -11.41 35.05 -3.53
N CYS A 470 -12.36 35.06 -4.46
CA CYS A 470 -13.23 36.22 -4.69
C CYS A 470 -14.11 36.56 -3.46
N TYR A 471 -14.61 35.54 -2.74
CA TYR A 471 -15.35 35.75 -1.49
C TYR A 471 -14.46 36.27 -0.36
N MET A 472 -13.20 35.82 -0.26
CA MET A 472 -12.22 36.34 0.70
C MET A 472 -11.90 37.81 0.43
N ILE A 473 -11.63 38.17 -0.82
CA ILE A 473 -11.34 39.56 -1.23
C ILE A 473 -12.55 40.47 -0.97
N SER A 474 -13.76 40.02 -1.34
CA SER A 474 -14.99 40.77 -1.07
C SER A 474 -15.33 40.83 0.42
N SER A 475 -14.96 39.82 1.21
CA SER A 475 -15.14 39.82 2.67
C SER A 475 -14.14 40.73 3.36
N LEU A 476 -12.88 40.81 2.90
CA LEU A 476 -11.92 41.83 3.34
C LEU A 476 -12.44 43.22 3.02
N SER A 477 -12.96 43.45 1.81
CA SER A 477 -13.58 44.72 1.43
C SER A 477 -14.79 45.08 2.31
N LYS A 478 -15.65 44.11 2.63
CA LYS A 478 -16.79 44.28 3.56
C LYS A 478 -16.35 44.49 5.00
N TRP A 479 -15.26 43.86 5.44
CA TRP A 479 -14.68 44.03 6.77
C TRP A 479 -14.12 45.45 6.95
N ILE A 480 -13.40 45.95 5.94
CA ILE A 480 -12.93 47.35 5.88
C ILE A 480 -14.13 48.31 5.86
N CYS A 481 -15.16 48.03 5.05
CA CYS A 481 -16.41 48.80 5.04
C CYS A 481 -17.30 48.62 6.29
N SER A 482 -16.98 47.70 7.20
CA SER A 482 -17.74 47.51 8.45
C SER A 482 -17.35 48.50 9.53
N HIS A 483 -16.19 49.15 9.39
CA HIS A 483 -15.75 50.25 10.24
C HIS A 483 -16.47 51.58 9.95
N THR A 484 -17.21 51.67 8.83
CA THR A 484 -18.03 52.84 8.48
C THR A 484 -19.42 52.77 9.13
N SER A 485 -19.99 53.93 9.50
CA SER A 485 -21.30 54.03 10.18
C SER A 485 -22.45 53.36 9.40
N LYS A 486 -22.47 53.48 8.07
CA LYS A 486 -23.43 52.80 7.18
C LYS A 486 -23.30 51.27 7.20
N GLY A 487 -22.08 50.75 7.36
CA GLY A 487 -21.81 49.31 7.45
C GLY A 487 -22.33 48.68 8.75
N ARG A 488 -22.23 49.39 9.88
CA ARG A 488 -22.73 48.93 11.19
C ARG A 488 -24.25 48.76 11.20
N VAL A 489 -25.00 49.73 10.67
CA VAL A 489 -26.48 49.67 10.61
C VAL A 489 -26.95 48.52 9.72
N LYS A 490 -26.31 48.32 8.55
CA LYS A 490 -26.64 47.23 7.63
C LYS A 490 -26.42 45.85 8.27
N ARG A 491 -25.32 45.67 9.01
CA ARG A 491 -25.01 44.43 9.74
C ARG A 491 -26.02 44.13 10.85
N GLN A 492 -26.49 45.17 11.55
CA GLN A 492 -27.45 45.01 12.65
C GLN A 492 -28.84 44.59 12.16
N ASN A 493 -29.29 45.14 11.02
CA ASN A 493 -30.55 44.74 10.38
C ASN A 493 -30.47 43.30 9.85
N SER A 494 -29.38 42.90 9.19
CA SER A 494 -29.20 41.51 8.73
C SER A 494 -29.14 40.51 9.89
N LEU A 495 -28.57 40.90 11.04
CA LEU A 495 -28.54 40.06 12.24
C LEU A 495 -29.93 39.89 12.89
N LYS A 496 -30.79 40.91 12.81
CA LYS A 496 -32.19 40.80 13.26
C LYS A 496 -32.97 39.86 12.37
N GLU A 497 -32.85 40.01 11.05
CA GLU A 497 -33.53 39.15 10.06
C GLU A 497 -33.08 37.68 10.16
N TRP A 498 -31.78 37.45 10.36
CA TRP A 498 -31.27 36.10 10.60
C TRP A 498 -31.82 35.48 11.90
N ARG A 499 -31.95 36.28 12.97
CA ARG A 499 -32.53 35.81 14.23
C ARG A 499 -34.00 35.42 14.07
N THR A 500 -34.79 36.23 13.38
CA THR A 500 -36.22 35.93 13.15
C THR A 500 -36.40 34.69 12.26
N LEU A 501 -35.60 34.53 11.21
CA LEU A 501 -35.62 33.33 10.36
C LEU A 501 -35.19 32.07 11.13
N LYS A 502 -34.13 32.16 11.94
CA LYS A 502 -33.68 31.04 12.78
C LYS A 502 -34.76 30.61 13.77
N GLN A 503 -35.43 31.57 14.40
CA GLN A 503 -36.51 31.29 15.34
C GLN A 503 -37.70 30.60 14.65
N LYS A 504 -38.16 31.12 13.51
CA LYS A 504 -39.25 30.51 12.72
C LYS A 504 -38.93 29.08 12.27
N ARG A 505 -37.67 28.81 11.92
CA ARG A 505 -37.21 27.46 11.57
C ARG A 505 -37.22 26.51 12.78
N ASN A 506 -36.78 26.98 13.95
CA ASN A 506 -36.80 26.19 15.19
C ASN A 506 -38.24 25.84 15.61
N GLU A 507 -39.18 26.79 15.50
CA GLU A 507 -40.59 26.55 15.77
C GLU A 507 -41.20 25.52 14.81
N ASN A 508 -40.89 25.62 13.51
CA ASN A 508 -41.32 24.62 12.53
C ASN A 508 -40.73 23.24 12.81
N TYR A 509 -39.45 23.17 13.19
CA TYR A 509 -38.80 21.91 13.56
C TYR A 509 -39.49 21.25 14.76
N GLN A 510 -39.77 22.00 15.82
CA GLN A 510 -40.48 21.49 17.00
C GLN A 510 -41.88 20.97 16.65
N LYS A 511 -42.64 21.68 15.81
CA LYS A 511 -43.96 21.23 15.33
C LYS A 511 -43.87 19.91 14.58
N VAL A 512 -42.94 19.80 13.63
CA VAL A 512 -42.74 18.58 12.84
C VAL A 512 -42.31 17.41 13.74
N MET A 513 -41.39 17.65 14.67
CA MET A 513 -40.93 16.63 15.61
C MET A 513 -42.06 16.13 16.51
N CYS A 514 -42.89 17.04 17.04
CA CYS A 514 -44.08 16.67 17.82
C CYS A 514 -45.06 15.81 17.01
N CYS A 515 -45.33 16.17 15.75
CA CYS A 515 -46.18 15.38 14.87
C CYS A 515 -45.59 14.00 14.57
N LEU A 516 -44.26 13.90 14.38
CA LEU A 516 -43.57 12.63 14.15
C LEU A 516 -43.61 11.71 15.37
N VAL A 517 -43.30 12.23 16.56
CA VAL A 517 -43.40 11.48 17.83
C VAL A 517 -44.83 10.98 18.04
N HIS A 518 -45.83 11.83 17.78
CA HIS A 518 -47.23 11.41 17.88
C HIS A 518 -47.56 10.26 16.90
N ARG A 519 -47.16 10.35 15.63
CA ARG A 519 -47.36 9.28 14.65
C ARG A 519 -46.66 7.98 15.04
N TYR A 520 -45.42 8.08 15.54
CA TYR A 520 -44.66 6.93 16.01
C TYR A 520 -45.35 6.24 17.19
N LEU A 521 -45.77 7.00 18.21
CA LEU A 521 -46.48 6.46 19.38
C LEU A 521 -47.79 5.79 18.99
N THR A 522 -48.56 6.39 18.08
CA THR A 522 -49.81 5.80 17.58
C THR A 522 -49.55 4.50 16.83
N SER A 523 -48.54 4.46 15.96
CA SER A 523 -48.16 3.24 15.24
C SER A 523 -47.63 2.13 16.17
N MET A 524 -46.85 2.50 17.20
CA MET A 524 -46.39 1.56 18.23
C MET A 524 -47.54 0.97 19.03
N ARG A 525 -48.51 1.79 19.47
CA ARG A 525 -49.72 1.28 20.15
C ARG A 525 -50.51 0.31 19.28
N GLN A 526 -50.70 0.62 18.00
CA GLN A 526 -51.40 -0.27 17.07
C GLN A 526 -50.69 -1.61 16.90
N LYS A 527 -49.35 -1.61 16.79
CA LYS A 527 -48.56 -2.86 16.76
C LYS A 527 -48.67 -3.66 18.05
N MET A 528 -48.64 -2.99 19.21
CA MET A 528 -48.81 -3.65 20.50
C MET A 528 -50.18 -4.34 20.59
N GLN A 529 -51.24 -3.63 20.20
CA GLN A 529 -52.62 -4.17 20.15
C GLN A 529 -52.82 -5.31 19.14
N SER A 530 -52.07 -5.32 18.02
CA SER A 530 -52.16 -6.40 17.04
C SER A 530 -51.32 -7.63 17.38
N THR A 531 -50.34 -7.51 18.29
CA THR A 531 -49.40 -8.58 18.63
C THR A 531 -49.79 -9.30 19.93
N ASP A 532 -50.53 -8.64 20.82
CA ASP A 532 -51.14 -9.30 21.99
C ASP A 532 -52.17 -10.34 21.52
N GLN A 533 -51.86 -11.62 21.71
CA GLN A 533 -52.88 -12.66 21.69
C GLN A 533 -53.83 -12.40 22.87
N ALA A 534 -55.14 -12.47 22.64
CA ALA A 534 -56.14 -12.24 23.69
C ALA A 534 -55.86 -13.15 24.90
N THR A 535 -55.41 -12.54 26.00
CA THR A 535 -55.11 -13.24 27.25
C THR A 535 -56.41 -13.64 27.96
N VAL A 536 -56.35 -14.69 28.77
CA VAL A 536 -57.49 -15.15 29.58
C VAL A 536 -57.96 -14.06 30.55
N GLU A 537 -57.07 -13.16 30.98
CA GLU A 537 -57.39 -11.99 31.79
C GLU A 537 -58.29 -11.00 31.05
N ASN A 538 -57.99 -10.68 29.79
CA ASN A 538 -58.85 -9.81 28.96
C ASN A 538 -60.25 -10.40 28.78
N LEU A 539 -60.38 -11.73 28.67
CA LEU A 539 -61.70 -12.40 28.61
C LEU A 539 -62.42 -12.40 29.95
N ASN A 540 -61.70 -12.52 31.06
CA ASN A 540 -62.27 -12.46 32.40
C ASN A 540 -62.76 -11.04 32.74
N GLU A 541 -62.03 -10.00 32.35
CA GLU A 541 -62.49 -8.60 32.45
C GLU A 541 -63.76 -8.39 31.62
N LEU A 542 -63.79 -8.85 30.36
CA LEU A 542 -64.98 -8.75 29.51
C LEU A 542 -66.18 -9.50 30.09
N ARG A 543 -65.96 -10.67 30.70
CA ARG A 543 -66.99 -11.43 31.42
C ARG A 543 -67.48 -10.71 32.66
N GLN A 544 -66.59 -10.03 33.38
CA GLN A 544 -66.92 -9.25 34.57
C GLN A 544 -67.74 -8.01 34.18
N ASP A 545 -67.37 -7.33 33.11
CA ASP A 545 -68.11 -6.19 32.55
C ASP A 545 -69.49 -6.61 32.02
N LEU A 546 -69.59 -7.74 31.32
CA LEU A 546 -70.88 -8.30 30.91
C LEU A 546 -71.76 -8.69 32.11
N SER A 547 -71.16 -9.25 33.17
CA SER A 547 -71.88 -9.59 34.39
C SER A 547 -72.38 -8.34 35.11
N LYS A 548 -71.55 -7.30 35.18
CA LYS A 548 -71.90 -6.00 35.75
C LYS A 548 -73.00 -5.31 34.95
N PHE A 549 -72.88 -5.26 33.63
CA PHE A 549 -73.89 -4.74 32.72
C PHE A 549 -75.23 -5.50 32.84
N ARG A 550 -75.19 -6.83 32.90
CA ARG A 550 -76.38 -7.66 33.14
C ARG A 550 -77.05 -7.30 34.47
N ASN A 551 -76.27 -7.11 35.53
CA ASN A 551 -76.80 -6.74 36.83
C ASN A 551 -77.40 -5.32 36.82
N GLU A 552 -76.73 -4.35 36.18
CA GLU A 552 -77.25 -2.99 36.01
C GLU A 552 -78.54 -2.96 35.19
N ILE A 553 -78.63 -3.73 34.09
CA ILE A 553 -79.88 -3.88 33.33
C ILE A 553 -80.97 -4.55 34.17
N ARG A 554 -80.62 -5.59 34.93
CA ARG A 554 -81.58 -6.26 35.81
C ARG A 554 -82.10 -5.32 36.88
N ASP A 555 -81.26 -4.47 37.45
CA ASP A 555 -81.67 -3.47 38.43
C ASP A 555 -82.56 -2.41 37.76
N LEU A 556 -82.20 -1.88 36.59
CA LEU A 556 -83.02 -0.93 35.83
C LEU A 556 -84.39 -1.50 35.43
N LEU A 557 -84.45 -2.76 35.00
CA LEU A 557 -85.69 -3.46 34.69
C LEU A 557 -86.47 -3.84 35.94
N GLY A 558 -85.79 -4.20 37.03
CA GLY A 558 -86.37 -4.48 38.35
C GLY A 558 -87.01 -3.24 38.98
N PHE A 559 -86.40 -2.06 38.80
CA PHE A 559 -87.00 -0.79 39.17
C PHE A 559 -88.22 -0.44 38.31
N ARG A 560 -88.23 -0.83 37.03
CA ARG A 560 -89.42 -0.69 36.18
C ARG A 560 -90.54 -1.64 36.62
N THR A 561 -90.27 -2.92 36.86
CA THR A 561 -91.29 -3.87 37.33
C THR A 561 -91.80 -3.56 38.74
N SER A 562 -90.97 -3.01 39.64
CA SER A 562 -91.41 -2.49 40.95
C SER A 562 -92.36 -1.29 40.81
N LYS A 563 -92.11 -0.38 39.85
CA LYS A 563 -93.05 0.72 39.53
C LYS A 563 -94.38 0.24 38.93
N TYR A 564 -94.39 -0.86 38.17
CA TYR A 564 -95.64 -1.45 37.65
C TYR A 564 -96.35 -2.37 38.66
N ALA A 565 -95.63 -3.01 39.58
CA ALA A 565 -96.19 -3.83 40.65
C ALA A 565 -96.88 -2.99 41.73
N MET A 566 -96.61 -1.69 41.82
CA MET A 566 -97.31 -0.76 42.70
C MET A 566 -98.71 -0.39 42.21
N PHE A 567 -99.10 -0.80 40.99
CA PHE A 567 -100.41 -0.50 40.40
C PHE A 567 -101.42 -1.66 40.39
N TYR A 568 -101.11 -2.81 40.99
CA TYR A 568 -102.10 -3.85 41.24
C TYR A 568 -102.13 -4.24 42.73
N PRO A 569 -103.23 -3.95 43.46
CA PRO A 569 -103.44 -4.52 44.77
C PRO A 569 -103.66 -6.03 44.65
N ARG A 570 -103.11 -6.78 45.61
CA ARG A 570 -103.52 -8.16 45.91
C ARG A 570 -105.02 -8.16 46.21
N ASN A 571 -105.78 -8.92 45.42
CA ASN A 571 -106.98 -9.63 45.86
C ASN A 571 -106.73 -11.12 45.65
#